data_AF-A0A1Q6LBX0-F1
#
_entry.id   AF-A0A1Q6LBX0-F1
#
_cell.length_a   1.000
_cell.length_b   1.000
_cell.length_c   1.000
_cell.angle_alpha   90.00
_cell.angle_beta   90.00
_cell.angle_gamma   90.00
#
_symmetry.space_group_name_H-M   'P 1'
#
loop_
_entity.id
_entity.type
_entity.pdbx_description
1 polymer ?
#
loop_
_entity_poly.entity_id
_entity_poly.type
_entity_poly.pdbx_seq_one_letter_code
_entity_poly.pdbx_strand_id
1 'polypeptide(L)'
;MIVQEKELNKIIRKNFYLKDICLEIDGILYGKIYFKKAVCKYRYKIGILIIFDIVNILKVDLSSEYEIIFNKKEKSLIIKLDNGQDIKILEFKSKQ
;
A
#
# COMPACT_ATOMS: atom_id res chain seq x y z
N MET A 1 -11.50 0.53 8.75
CA MET A 1 -11.02 0.67 10.14
C MET A 1 -9.82 1.59 10.10
N ILE A 2 -9.72 2.50 11.06
CA ILE A 2 -8.50 3.30 11.23
C ILE A 2 -7.42 2.36 11.77
N VAL A 3 -6.24 2.41 11.18
CA VAL A 3 -5.12 1.51 11.46
C VAL A 3 -4.04 2.31 12.16
N GLN A 4 -3.56 1.81 13.29
CA GLN A 4 -2.34 2.35 13.89
C GLN A 4 -1.12 1.88 13.09
N GLU A 5 -0.13 2.75 12.91
CA GLU A 5 1.11 2.49 12.17
C GLU A 5 1.79 1.17 12.60
N LYS A 6 1.78 0.85 13.91
CA LYS A 6 2.31 -0.42 14.46
C LYS A 6 1.59 -1.68 13.94
N GLU A 7 0.33 -1.55 13.56
CA GLU A 7 -0.48 -2.64 13.00
C GLU A 7 -0.39 -2.74 11.48
N LEU A 8 0.10 -1.69 10.81
CA LEU A 8 0.22 -1.61 9.36
C LEU A 8 1.00 -2.81 8.78
N ASN A 9 2.12 -3.17 9.43
CA ASN A 9 2.93 -4.31 8.99
C ASN A 9 2.14 -5.64 9.02
N LYS A 10 1.29 -5.84 10.04
CA LYS A 10 0.44 -7.03 10.14
C LYS A 10 -0.61 -7.05 9.02
N ILE A 11 -1.23 -5.91 8.74
CA ILE A 11 -2.23 -5.77 7.69
C ILE A 11 -1.59 -6.01 6.32
N ILE A 12 -0.45 -5.41 6.05
CA ILE A 12 0.25 -5.58 4.77
C ILE A 12 0.63 -7.03 4.54
N ARG A 13 1.23 -7.66 5.55
CA ARG A 13 1.66 -9.06 5.45
C ARG A 13 0.48 -10.01 5.25
N LYS A 14 -0.66 -9.80 5.91
CA LYS A 14 -1.83 -10.68 5.79
C LYS A 14 -2.58 -10.51 4.47
N ASN A 15 -2.63 -9.30 3.92
CA ASN A 15 -3.56 -8.99 2.83
C ASN A 15 -2.90 -8.77 1.47
N PHE A 16 -1.63 -8.33 1.43
CA PHE A 16 -0.99 -7.90 0.18
C PHE A 16 0.31 -8.66 -0.15
N TYR A 17 0.85 -9.47 0.77
CA TYR A 17 2.09 -10.21 0.53
C TYR A 17 1.91 -11.34 -0.48
N LEU A 18 2.74 -11.34 -1.54
CA LEU A 18 2.70 -12.28 -2.68
C LEU A 18 1.34 -12.28 -3.41
N LYS A 19 0.71 -11.10 -3.48
CA LYS A 19 -0.57 -10.89 -4.15
C LYS A 19 -0.41 -10.02 -5.39
N ASP A 20 -1.35 -10.18 -6.31
CA ASP A 20 -1.50 -9.23 -7.40
C ASP A 20 -2.16 -7.96 -6.82
N ILE A 21 -1.46 -6.82 -6.92
CA ILE A 21 -1.92 -5.57 -6.32
C ILE A 21 -1.89 -4.40 -7.30
N CYS A 22 -2.90 -3.54 -7.18
CA CYS A 22 -2.97 -2.27 -7.88
C CYS A 22 -2.65 -1.19 -6.85
N LEU A 23 -1.63 -0.41 -7.14
CA LEU A 23 -1.32 0.80 -6.42
C LEU A 23 -1.91 1.98 -7.16
N GLU A 24 -2.87 2.65 -6.56
CA GLU A 24 -3.39 3.93 -7.02
C GLU A 24 -2.69 5.03 -6.23
N ILE A 25 -2.12 6.00 -6.95
CA ILE A 25 -1.53 7.22 -6.41
C ILE A 25 -2.43 8.37 -6.89
N ASP A 26 -2.89 9.18 -5.96
CA ASP A 26 -3.76 10.33 -6.17
C ASP A 26 -3.15 11.54 -5.46
N GLY A 27 -3.32 12.75 -5.99
CA GLY A 27 -2.72 13.98 -5.46
C GLY A 27 -1.84 14.71 -6.47
N ILE A 28 -0.60 15.05 -6.09
CA ILE A 28 0.36 15.75 -6.99
C ILE A 28 0.66 14.90 -8.25
N LEU A 29 0.66 13.58 -8.09
CA LEU A 29 0.80 12.62 -9.17
C LEU A 29 -0.41 11.70 -9.19
N TYR A 30 -0.92 11.44 -10.40
CA TYR A 30 -2.02 10.52 -10.63
C TYR A 30 -1.51 9.31 -11.41
N GLY A 31 -1.72 8.12 -10.87
CA GLY A 31 -1.24 6.91 -11.54
C GLY A 31 -1.78 5.62 -10.97
N LYS A 32 -1.79 4.59 -11.82
CA LYS A 32 -2.05 3.21 -11.40
C LYS A 32 -0.87 2.33 -11.79
N ILE A 33 -0.30 1.65 -10.82
CA ILE A 33 0.81 0.71 -11.03
C ILE A 33 0.32 -0.68 -10.63
N TYR A 34 0.43 -1.61 -11.57
CA TYR A 34 0.03 -3.01 -11.36
C TYR A 34 1.26 -3.85 -11.08
N PHE A 35 1.25 -4.53 -9.93
CA PHE A 35 2.30 -5.46 -9.55
C PHE A 35 1.74 -6.88 -9.58
N LYS A 36 2.48 -7.80 -10.21
CA LYS A 36 2.16 -9.24 -10.18
C LYS A 36 2.95 -9.93 -9.07
N LYS A 37 2.26 -10.73 -8.24
CA LYS A 37 2.85 -11.43 -7.08
C LYS A 37 3.75 -10.51 -6.23
N ALA A 38 3.26 -9.31 -5.94
CA ALA A 38 4.02 -8.28 -5.27
C ALA A 38 4.47 -8.69 -3.87
N VAL A 39 5.71 -8.36 -3.53
CA VAL A 39 6.20 -8.42 -2.17
C VAL A 39 6.01 -7.06 -1.52
N CYS A 40 5.10 -6.99 -0.56
CA CYS A 40 4.81 -5.79 0.22
C CYS A 40 5.39 -5.90 1.62
N LYS A 41 6.22 -4.93 2.03
CA LYS A 41 6.86 -4.89 3.35
C LYS A 41 6.87 -3.47 3.89
N TYR A 42 6.42 -3.30 5.13
CA TYR A 42 6.52 -2.01 5.82
C TYR A 42 7.61 -2.05 6.89
N ARG A 43 8.53 -1.08 6.81
CA ARG A 43 9.65 -0.92 7.73
C ARG A 43 9.37 0.22 8.71
N TYR A 44 8.62 -0.11 9.76
CA TYR A 44 8.22 0.83 10.83
C TYR A 44 9.35 1.74 11.34
N LYS A 45 10.56 1.21 11.60
CA LYS A 45 11.69 2.00 12.14
C LYS A 45 12.11 3.19 11.26
N ILE A 46 11.78 3.17 9.97
CA ILE A 46 12.16 4.20 9.01
C ILE A 46 10.95 4.75 8.25
N GLY A 47 9.72 4.38 8.61
CA GLY A 47 8.51 4.86 7.93
C GLY A 47 8.33 4.40 6.47
N ILE A 48 9.16 3.52 5.93
CA ILE A 48 9.12 3.19 4.49
C ILE A 48 8.26 1.95 4.20
N LEU A 49 7.30 2.09 3.30
CA LEU A 49 6.62 1.01 2.62
C LEU A 49 7.34 0.64 1.32
N ILE A 50 7.69 -0.63 1.18
CA ILE A 50 8.36 -1.17 0.00
C ILE A 50 7.39 -2.14 -0.70
N ILE A 51 7.16 -1.89 -1.98
CA ILE A 51 6.36 -2.74 -2.87
C ILE A 51 7.25 -3.09 -4.06
N PHE A 52 7.42 -4.37 -4.37
CA PHE A 52 8.18 -4.77 -5.54
C PHE A 52 7.67 -6.06 -6.15
N ASP A 53 7.88 -6.21 -7.45
CA ASP A 53 7.75 -7.47 -8.18
C ASP A 53 9.07 -7.78 -8.91
N ILE A 54 9.03 -8.57 -9.98
CA ILE A 54 10.21 -8.96 -10.76
C ILE A 54 10.83 -7.76 -11.50
N VAL A 55 10.02 -6.79 -11.92
CA VAL A 55 10.43 -5.71 -12.84
C VAL A 55 10.32 -4.31 -12.22
N ASN A 56 9.47 -4.16 -11.20
CA ASN A 56 9.15 -2.88 -10.57
C ASN A 56 9.58 -2.91 -9.10
N ILE A 57 10.14 -1.79 -8.64
CA ILE A 57 10.29 -1.49 -7.22
C ILE A 57 9.77 -0.09 -6.95
N LEU A 58 8.92 0.02 -5.94
CA LEU A 58 8.47 1.29 -5.40
C LEU A 58 8.76 1.33 -3.90
N LYS A 59 9.29 2.48 -3.48
CA LYS A 59 9.46 2.83 -2.08
C LYS A 59 8.63 4.07 -1.83
N VAL A 60 7.79 3.98 -0.83
CA VAL A 60 6.93 5.06 -0.40
C VAL A 60 7.36 5.44 1.01
N ASP A 61 7.72 6.71 1.19
CA ASP A 61 7.92 7.28 2.50
C ASP A 61 6.56 7.59 3.11
N LEU A 62 6.25 6.95 4.24
CA LEU A 62 5.02 7.17 4.98
C LEU A 62 5.26 7.99 6.23
N SER A 63 6.43 8.62 6.43
CA SER A 63 6.75 9.35 7.68
C SER A 63 5.85 10.55 7.98
N SER A 64 5.01 10.93 7.01
CA SER A 64 4.12 12.07 7.07
C SER A 64 2.65 11.65 6.89
N GLU A 65 2.34 10.40 7.26
CA GLU A 65 0.99 9.88 7.23
C GLU A 65 0.14 10.49 8.35
N TYR A 66 -1.05 10.96 8.01
CA TYR A 66 -2.00 11.46 9.02
C TYR A 66 -3.18 10.51 9.22
N GLU A 67 -3.44 9.63 8.25
CA GLU A 67 -4.52 8.65 8.36
C GLU A 67 -4.23 7.39 7.54
N ILE A 68 -4.42 6.22 8.17
CA ILE A 68 -4.37 4.92 7.50
C ILE A 68 -5.73 4.23 7.68
N ILE A 69 -6.36 3.85 6.57
CA ILE A 69 -7.67 3.21 6.54
C ILE A 69 -7.57 1.86 5.85
N PHE A 70 -7.96 0.79 6.54
CA PHE A 70 -8.09 -0.53 5.94
C PHE A 70 -9.56 -0.94 5.78
N ASN A 71 -9.98 -1.23 4.54
CA ASN A 71 -11.28 -1.80 4.21
C ASN A 71 -11.15 -3.31 3.98
N LYS A 72 -11.67 -4.09 4.94
CA LYS A 72 -11.67 -5.56 4.87
C LYS A 72 -12.50 -6.12 3.72
N LYS A 73 -13.62 -5.49 3.35
CA LYS A 73 -14.54 -5.99 2.31
C LYS A 73 -13.91 -5.87 0.93
N GLU A 74 -13.33 -4.70 0.65
CA GLU A 74 -12.67 -4.40 -0.63
C GLU A 74 -11.22 -4.87 -0.66
N LYS A 75 -10.67 -5.30 0.49
CA LYS A 75 -9.25 -5.59 0.67
C LYS A 75 -8.38 -4.45 0.16
N SER A 76 -8.73 -3.24 0.61
CA SER A 76 -8.06 -2.01 0.24
C SER A 76 -7.43 -1.36 1.45
N LEU A 77 -6.24 -0.80 1.27
CA LEU A 77 -5.53 0.00 2.26
C LEU A 77 -5.28 1.37 1.67
N ILE A 78 -5.80 2.40 2.32
CA ILE A 78 -5.62 3.80 1.95
C ILE A 78 -4.70 4.42 2.98
N ILE A 79 -3.66 5.11 2.53
CA ILE A 79 -2.73 5.85 3.35
C ILE A 79 -2.75 7.28 2.83
N LYS A 80 -3.14 8.22 3.70
CA LYS A 80 -3.21 9.63 3.36
C LYS A 80 -2.00 10.35 3.93
N LEU A 81 -1.29 11.05 3.06
CA LEU A 81 -0.08 11.79 3.41
C LEU A 81 -0.40 13.29 3.49
N ASP A 82 0.25 13.97 4.44
CA ASP A 82 0.10 15.41 4.66
C ASP A 82 0.53 16.28 3.47
N ASN A 83 1.34 15.72 2.57
CA ASN A 83 1.81 16.35 1.34
C ASN A 83 0.75 16.38 0.22
N GLY A 84 -0.49 15.99 0.53
CA GLY A 84 -1.60 15.96 -0.41
C GLY A 84 -1.58 14.77 -1.37
N GLN A 85 -0.77 13.74 -1.11
CA GLN A 85 -0.80 12.48 -1.84
C GLN A 85 -1.55 11.41 -1.05
N ASP A 86 -2.44 10.71 -1.73
CA ASP A 86 -3.16 9.56 -1.23
C ASP A 86 -2.68 8.30 -1.95
N ILE A 87 -2.37 7.27 -1.18
CA ILE A 87 -1.86 6.00 -1.68
C ILE A 87 -2.83 4.90 -1.33
N LYS A 88 -3.33 4.22 -2.35
CA LYS A 88 -4.30 3.15 -2.19
C LYS A 88 -3.79 1.85 -2.77
N ILE A 89 -3.66 0.84 -1.92
CA ILE A 89 -3.29 -0.52 -2.30
C ILE A 89 -4.55 -1.37 -2.35
N LEU A 90 -4.77 -2.04 -3.48
CA LEU A 90 -5.89 -2.95 -3.72
C LEU A 90 -5.36 -4.34 -4.07
N GLU A 91 -5.86 -5.39 -3.41
CA GLU A 91 -5.70 -6.75 -3.96
C GLU A 91 -6.64 -6.88 -5.17
N PHE A 92 -6.09 -7.04 -6.37
CA PHE A 92 -6.90 -7.37 -7.54
C PHE A 92 -6.77 -8.85 -7.85
N LYS A 93 -7.91 -9.54 -7.96
CA LYS A 93 -7.92 -10.91 -8.47
C LYS A 93 -8.06 -10.81 -9.98
N SER A 94 -7.01 -11.16 -10.72
CA SER A 94 -7.20 -11.55 -12.12
C SER A 94 -8.23 -12.68 -12.12
N LYS A 95 -9.36 -12.51 -12.83
CA LYS A 95 -10.19 -13.67 -13.18
C LYS A 95 -9.27 -14.59 -13.99
N GLN A 96 -9.04 -15.80 -13.47
CA GLN A 96 -8.53 -16.90 -14.28
C GLN A 96 -9.66 -17.38 -15.18
#